data_AF-A0A3M2ACK7-F1
#
_entry.id   AF-A0A3M2ACK7-F1
#
_cell.length_a   1.000
_cell.length_b   1.000
_cell.length_c   1.000
_cell.angle_alpha   90.00
_cell.angle_beta   90.00
_cell.angle_gamma   90.00
#
_symmetry.space_group_name_H-M   'P 1'
#
loop_
_entity.id
_entity.type
_entity.pdbx_description
1 polymer ?
#
loop_
_entity_poly.entity_id
_entity_poly.type
_entity_poly.pdbx_seq_one_letter_code
_entity_poly.pdbx_strand_id
1 'polypeptide(L)'
;MLAALLLLLGSVPAQEPPAAVQRNLDARDPVLRAGAAMDVADLGQEVEAWLLDQRRRGSAARRRAVLLSLALLGTPAALEAVEEAARPRVRPREYRAFALLLYGAFHPEAPARADELGASLHSAEERNLLLAGLLAQAQRWSASPDWARADREREPATAALALLGDALAARFPDRLPESASGPEWSALLLASCLPGGPALPATEIELRSGDSLPLWREAARHRPPRGLDEIRRSALAGSGGIAFGLGEVEDADRKAAFELLDQRLQDGAARSWLWGTAGDLGLALPEEPGELETWRVGGLLRLALRDPVHARRTAEAWRARARRLLAETDEPESVFRAAAVLALAPEENDLETLRRRVAGSSGRSAQRLHAVWQVAQGRASSGAARRRFLREWSRDLRAGYLGYLDREIPRYLAHLLVGGTRAAEENSFLGGALPGLAGPHEEPLDSEFYADLLAILALGIWRPDLP
;
A
#
# COMPACT_ATOMS: atom_id res chain seq x y z
N MET A 1 -45.95 4.55 32.18
CA MET A 1 -45.82 3.78 30.92
C MET A 1 -44.64 4.21 30.03
N LEU A 2 -44.11 5.44 30.13
CA LEU A 2 -42.91 5.87 29.40
C LEU A 2 -41.56 5.37 29.98
N ALA A 3 -41.49 5.07 31.28
CA ALA A 3 -40.26 4.57 31.91
C ALA A 3 -39.93 3.11 31.55
N ALA A 4 -40.92 2.33 31.12
CA ALA A 4 -40.73 0.93 30.72
C ALA A 4 -40.24 0.78 29.26
N LEU A 5 -40.41 1.81 28.41
CA LEU A 5 -39.94 1.79 27.02
C LEU A 5 -38.44 2.14 26.91
N LEU A 6 -37.89 2.90 27.86
CA LEU A 6 -36.46 3.26 27.90
C LEU A 6 -35.57 2.14 28.44
N LEU A 7 -36.14 1.18 29.18
CA LEU A 7 -35.44 -0.03 29.64
C LEU A 7 -35.52 -1.19 28.62
N LEU A 8 -36.29 -1.01 27.54
CA LEU A 8 -36.43 -1.94 26.41
C LEU A 8 -35.62 -1.53 25.17
N LEU A 9 -34.79 -0.49 25.27
CA LEU A 9 -33.55 -0.38 24.47
C LEU A 9 -32.57 -1.42 25.04
N GLY A 10 -32.98 -2.68 24.91
CA GLY A 10 -32.25 -3.82 25.38
C GLY A 10 -30.89 -3.82 24.73
N SER A 11 -29.89 -4.11 25.54
CA SER A 11 -28.61 -4.65 25.13
C SER A 11 -28.83 -5.66 24.00
N VAL A 12 -28.67 -5.21 22.76
CA VAL A 12 -28.54 -6.11 21.61
C VAL A 12 -27.38 -7.01 21.98
N PRO A 13 -27.58 -8.34 22.08
CA PRO A 13 -26.49 -9.24 22.39
C PRO A 13 -25.39 -9.00 21.37
N ALA A 14 -24.16 -8.81 21.85
CA ALA A 14 -23.02 -8.56 20.98
C ALA A 14 -22.98 -9.64 19.91
N GLN A 15 -22.97 -9.26 18.62
CA GLN A 15 -22.93 -10.24 17.55
C GLN A 15 -21.57 -10.92 17.60
N GLU A 16 -21.57 -12.23 17.79
CA GLU A 16 -20.34 -12.99 17.75
C GLU A 16 -19.96 -13.30 16.30
N PRO A 17 -18.69 -13.14 15.91
CA PRO A 17 -18.23 -13.60 14.61
C PRO A 17 -18.43 -15.11 14.44
N PRO A 18 -18.52 -15.64 13.21
CA PRO A 18 -18.61 -17.09 13.00
C PRO A 18 -17.45 -17.84 13.67
N ALA A 19 -17.74 -19.00 14.28
CA ALA A 19 -16.75 -19.77 15.04
C ALA A 19 -15.48 -20.12 14.24
N ALA A 20 -15.60 -20.29 12.92
CA ALA A 20 -14.45 -20.50 12.03
C ALA A 20 -13.51 -19.29 12.00
N VAL A 21 -14.06 -18.08 11.89
CA VAL A 21 -13.29 -16.82 11.91
C VAL A 21 -12.69 -16.60 13.29
N GLN A 22 -13.45 -16.87 14.36
CA GLN A 22 -12.95 -16.75 15.74
C GLN A 22 -11.74 -17.65 16.02
N ARG A 23 -11.70 -18.88 15.45
CA ARG A 23 -10.53 -19.77 15.56
C ARG A 23 -9.33 -19.21 14.83
N ASN A 24 -9.54 -18.58 13.67
CA ASN A 24 -8.46 -18.05 12.86
C ASN A 24 -7.81 -16.80 13.48
N LEU A 25 -8.49 -16.06 14.38
CA LEU A 25 -7.87 -14.98 15.15
C LEU A 25 -6.68 -15.44 16.01
N ASP A 26 -6.58 -16.74 16.31
CA ASP A 26 -5.47 -17.35 17.06
C ASP A 26 -4.74 -18.42 16.23
N ALA A 27 -4.86 -18.37 14.90
CA ALA A 27 -4.15 -19.28 14.01
C ALA A 27 -2.63 -19.13 14.17
N ARG A 28 -1.86 -20.20 13.96
CA ARG A 28 -0.38 -20.10 13.94
C ARG A 28 0.14 -19.30 12.75
N ASP A 29 -0.56 -19.36 11.63
CA ASP A 29 -0.23 -18.61 10.43
C ASP A 29 -0.64 -17.14 10.59
N PRO A 30 0.31 -16.18 10.57
CA PRO A 30 0.02 -14.75 10.71
C PRO A 30 -0.87 -14.21 9.58
N VAL A 31 -0.80 -14.78 8.37
CA VAL A 31 -1.65 -14.37 7.24
C VAL A 31 -3.11 -14.76 7.50
N LEU A 32 -3.35 -15.95 8.04
CA LEU A 32 -4.70 -16.37 8.44
C LEU A 32 -5.24 -15.53 9.60
N ARG A 33 -4.39 -15.16 10.57
CA ARG A 33 -4.78 -14.25 11.66
C ARG A 33 -5.18 -12.87 11.15
N ALA A 34 -4.35 -12.26 10.32
CA ALA A 34 -4.60 -10.95 9.75
C ALA A 34 -5.85 -10.95 8.84
N GLY A 35 -6.04 -11.99 8.02
CA GLY A 35 -7.25 -12.18 7.23
C GLY A 35 -8.50 -12.32 8.10
N ALA A 36 -8.43 -13.08 9.19
CA ALA A 36 -9.54 -13.19 10.13
C ALA A 36 -9.87 -11.86 10.81
N ALA A 37 -8.87 -11.02 11.11
CA ALA A 37 -9.11 -9.70 11.68
C ALA A 37 -9.88 -8.78 10.70
N MET A 38 -9.55 -8.86 9.40
CA MET A 38 -10.31 -8.16 8.35
C MET A 38 -11.73 -8.70 8.25
N ASP A 39 -11.90 -10.03 8.20
CA ASP A 39 -13.21 -10.67 8.11
C ASP A 39 -14.12 -10.29 9.29
N VAL A 40 -13.56 -10.16 10.50
CA VAL A 40 -14.32 -9.69 11.69
C VAL A 40 -14.69 -8.22 11.55
N ALA A 41 -13.76 -7.35 11.14
CA ALA A 41 -14.04 -5.93 10.96
C ALA A 41 -15.10 -5.67 9.87
N ASP A 42 -15.11 -6.48 8.81
CA ASP A 42 -16.09 -6.40 7.71
C ASP A 42 -17.52 -6.77 8.16
N LEU A 43 -17.70 -7.39 9.33
CA LEU A 43 -19.03 -7.58 9.95
C LEU A 43 -19.61 -6.28 10.51
N GLY A 44 -18.83 -5.20 10.58
CA GLY A 44 -19.29 -3.86 10.95
C GLY A 44 -19.51 -3.67 12.46
N GLN A 45 -20.29 -2.65 12.83
CA GLN A 45 -20.43 -2.21 14.23
C GLN A 45 -21.10 -3.25 15.14
N GLU A 46 -21.83 -4.22 14.57
CA GLU A 46 -22.55 -5.26 15.33
C GLU A 46 -21.62 -6.13 16.19
N VAL A 47 -20.36 -6.27 15.79
CA VAL A 47 -19.35 -7.05 16.53
C VAL A 47 -18.51 -6.21 17.49
N GLU A 48 -18.70 -4.88 17.56
CA GLU A 48 -17.85 -3.97 18.34
C GLU A 48 -17.80 -4.34 19.82
N ALA A 49 -18.98 -4.57 20.42
CA ALA A 49 -19.08 -4.94 21.83
C ALA A 49 -18.37 -6.26 22.14
N TRP A 50 -18.42 -7.22 21.21
CA TRP A 50 -17.68 -8.49 21.32
C TRP A 50 -16.17 -8.25 21.23
N LEU A 51 -15.70 -7.47 20.25
CA LEU A 51 -14.28 -7.12 20.10
C LEU A 51 -13.73 -6.44 21.37
N LEU A 52 -14.48 -5.48 21.93
CA LEU A 52 -14.11 -4.75 23.13
C LEU A 52 -13.99 -5.66 24.37
N ASP A 53 -14.84 -6.69 24.49
CA ASP A 53 -14.76 -7.72 25.52
C ASP A 53 -13.57 -8.68 25.32
N GLN A 54 -13.24 -9.00 24.07
CA GLN A 54 -12.19 -9.94 23.71
C GLN A 54 -10.79 -9.34 23.70
N ARG A 55 -10.64 -8.01 23.68
CA ARG A 55 -9.35 -7.32 23.48
C ARG A 55 -8.23 -7.71 24.45
N ARG A 56 -8.59 -8.21 25.64
CA ARG A 56 -7.63 -8.67 26.67
C ARG A 56 -7.58 -10.20 26.85
N ARG A 57 -8.32 -10.97 26.06
CA ARG A 57 -8.50 -12.42 26.23
C ARG A 57 -7.62 -13.23 25.26
N GLY A 58 -7.19 -14.41 25.70
CA GLY A 58 -6.45 -15.38 24.89
C GLY A 58 -4.95 -15.08 24.75
N SER A 59 -4.33 -15.64 23.70
CA SER A 59 -2.90 -15.54 23.44
C SER A 59 -2.46 -14.10 23.09
N ALA A 60 -1.15 -13.84 23.05
CA ALA A 60 -0.62 -12.57 22.56
C ALA A 60 -0.99 -12.31 21.09
N ALA A 61 -0.90 -13.34 20.24
CA ALA A 61 -1.28 -13.27 18.82
C ALA A 61 -2.76 -12.93 18.65
N ARG A 62 -3.65 -13.61 19.41
CA ARG A 62 -5.09 -13.32 19.41
C ARG A 62 -5.39 -11.88 19.81
N ARG A 63 -4.75 -11.39 20.90
CA ARG A 63 -4.95 -10.01 21.37
C ARG A 63 -4.54 -8.99 20.30
N ARG A 64 -3.43 -9.21 19.58
CA ARG A 64 -3.03 -8.36 18.44
C ARG A 64 -4.02 -8.44 17.29
N ALA A 65 -4.49 -9.62 16.90
CA ALA A 65 -5.51 -9.78 15.85
C ALA A 65 -6.85 -9.08 16.20
N VAL A 66 -7.28 -9.17 17.46
CA VAL A 66 -8.46 -8.44 17.96
C VAL A 66 -8.22 -6.93 17.94
N LEU A 67 -7.03 -6.47 18.34
CA LEU A 67 -6.69 -5.04 18.27
C LEU A 67 -6.66 -4.52 16.83
N LEU A 68 -6.15 -5.31 15.89
CA LEU A 68 -6.20 -5.00 14.47
C LEU A 68 -7.65 -4.90 13.98
N SER A 69 -8.52 -5.83 14.39
CA SER A 69 -9.96 -5.78 14.05
C SER A 69 -10.62 -4.48 14.55
N LEU A 70 -10.30 -4.05 15.77
CA LEU A 70 -10.77 -2.78 16.34
C LEU A 70 -10.27 -1.58 15.53
N ALA A 71 -8.98 -1.56 15.17
CA ALA A 71 -8.41 -0.48 14.36
C ALA A 71 -9.07 -0.40 12.96
N LEU A 72 -9.35 -1.54 12.34
CA LEU A 72 -10.03 -1.63 11.04
C LEU A 72 -11.51 -1.27 11.10
N LEU A 73 -12.18 -1.57 12.21
CA LEU A 73 -13.57 -1.17 12.43
C LEU A 73 -13.71 0.36 12.47
N GLY A 74 -12.72 1.05 13.04
CA GLY A 74 -12.56 2.51 12.92
C GLY A 74 -13.65 3.34 13.61
N THR A 75 -14.51 2.72 14.41
CA THR A 75 -15.49 3.41 15.23
C THR A 75 -14.83 4.16 16.39
N PRO A 76 -15.45 5.22 16.94
CA PRO A 76 -14.88 5.96 18.05
C PRO A 76 -14.51 5.09 19.26
N ALA A 77 -15.35 4.13 19.66
CA ALA A 77 -15.06 3.27 20.82
C ALA A 77 -13.95 2.26 20.51
N ALA A 78 -13.89 1.73 19.29
CA ALA A 78 -12.80 0.85 18.88
C ALA A 78 -11.46 1.58 18.80
N LEU A 79 -11.45 2.81 18.28
CA LEU A 79 -10.26 3.66 18.23
C LEU A 79 -9.81 4.11 19.62
N GLU A 80 -10.74 4.38 20.55
CA GLU A 80 -10.41 4.62 21.96
C GLU A 80 -9.73 3.39 22.59
N ALA A 81 -10.19 2.18 22.28
CA ALA A 81 -9.54 0.96 22.76
C ALA A 81 -8.12 0.77 22.19
N VAL A 82 -7.87 1.19 20.94
CA VAL A 82 -6.53 1.22 20.34
C VAL A 82 -5.64 2.25 21.04
N GLU A 83 -6.17 3.46 21.30
CA GLU A 83 -5.46 4.49 22.07
C GLU A 83 -5.12 4.00 23.49
N GLU A 84 -6.07 3.39 24.19
CA GLU A 84 -5.84 2.79 25.51
C GLU A 84 -4.68 1.81 25.50
N ALA A 85 -4.59 0.96 24.47
CA ALA A 85 -3.54 -0.03 24.31
C ALA A 85 -2.16 0.58 23.98
N ALA A 86 -2.12 1.78 23.38
CA ALA A 86 -0.90 2.51 23.07
C ALA A 86 -0.28 3.25 24.28
N ARG A 87 -1.01 3.37 25.41
CA ARG A 87 -0.55 4.12 26.59
C ARG A 87 0.69 3.51 27.26
N PRO A 88 1.58 4.33 27.87
CA PRO A 88 2.88 3.88 28.43
C PRO A 88 2.84 2.77 29.45
N ARG A 89 1.73 2.66 30.22
CA ARG A 89 1.60 1.69 31.31
C ARG A 89 1.16 0.31 30.83
N VAL A 90 0.81 0.16 29.55
CA VAL A 90 0.29 -1.09 29.01
C VAL A 90 1.40 -2.13 28.89
N ARG A 91 1.07 -3.35 29.29
CA ARG A 91 1.91 -4.55 29.16
C ARG A 91 1.11 -5.64 28.45
N PRO A 92 1.77 -6.56 27.73
CA PRO A 92 3.23 -6.64 27.52
C PRO A 92 3.70 -5.61 26.44
N ARG A 93 5.02 -5.43 26.27
CA ARG A 93 5.57 -4.29 25.48
C ARG A 93 5.24 -4.41 24.00
N GLU A 94 5.37 -5.60 23.43
CA GLU A 94 5.04 -5.92 22.06
C GLU A 94 3.56 -5.66 21.73
N TYR A 95 2.65 -5.80 22.69
CA TYR A 95 1.24 -5.45 22.52
C TYR A 95 1.05 -3.93 22.39
N ARG A 96 1.77 -3.16 23.22
CA ARG A 96 1.78 -1.70 23.14
C ARG A 96 2.45 -1.22 21.85
N ALA A 97 3.59 -1.79 21.48
CA ALA A 97 4.32 -1.47 20.26
C ALA A 97 3.45 -1.68 19.01
N PHE A 98 2.72 -2.81 18.98
CA PHE A 98 1.71 -3.07 17.95
C PHE A 98 0.57 -2.03 17.98
N ALA A 99 0.08 -1.67 19.16
CA ALA A 99 -0.96 -0.64 19.31
C ALA A 99 -0.51 0.74 18.81
N LEU A 100 0.77 1.11 19.00
CA LEU A 100 1.33 2.38 18.51
C LEU A 100 1.34 2.44 16.97
N LEU A 101 1.68 1.35 16.30
CA LEU A 101 1.56 1.24 14.83
C LEU A 101 0.11 1.45 14.38
N LEU A 102 -0.84 0.73 14.99
CA LEU A 102 -2.25 0.81 14.63
C LEU A 102 -2.84 2.19 14.93
N TYR A 103 -2.49 2.77 16.09
CA TYR A 103 -2.90 4.12 16.44
C TYR A 103 -2.42 5.12 15.40
N GLY A 104 -1.13 5.10 15.05
CA GLY A 104 -0.57 5.96 14.02
C GLY A 104 -1.26 5.80 12.66
N ALA A 105 -1.60 4.56 12.29
CA ALA A 105 -2.16 4.25 10.97
C ALA A 105 -3.64 4.59 10.82
N PHE A 106 -4.45 4.38 11.88
CA PHE A 106 -5.92 4.42 11.78
C PHE A 106 -6.57 5.52 12.61
N HIS A 107 -5.92 6.03 13.66
CA HIS A 107 -6.52 7.05 14.52
C HIS A 107 -6.44 8.44 13.87
N PRO A 108 -7.57 9.16 13.70
CA PRO A 108 -7.59 10.43 12.96
C PRO A 108 -6.81 11.56 13.65
N GLU A 109 -6.64 11.50 14.97
CA GLU A 109 -5.88 12.50 15.73
C GLU A 109 -4.38 12.19 15.84
N ALA A 110 -3.93 11.02 15.35
CA ALA A 110 -2.56 10.59 15.56
C ALA A 110 -1.51 11.59 15.03
N PRO A 111 -1.66 12.19 13.84
CA PRO A 111 -0.72 13.22 13.36
C PRO A 111 -0.65 14.45 14.27
N ALA A 112 -1.78 14.89 14.82
CA ALA A 112 -1.85 16.08 15.67
C ALA A 112 -1.27 15.85 17.07
N ARG A 113 -1.26 14.59 17.55
CA ARG A 113 -0.77 14.20 18.88
C ARG A 113 0.59 13.49 18.83
N ALA A 114 1.27 13.50 17.68
CA ALA A 114 2.50 12.73 17.48
C ALA A 114 3.62 13.11 18.46
N ASP A 115 3.75 14.40 18.82
CA ASP A 115 4.75 14.86 19.78
C ASP A 115 4.39 14.51 21.24
N GLU A 116 3.11 14.62 21.61
CA GLU A 116 2.61 14.19 22.92
C GLU A 116 2.90 12.70 23.16
N LEU A 117 2.63 11.88 22.15
CA LEU A 117 2.89 10.44 22.20
C LEU A 117 4.38 10.13 22.19
N GLY A 118 5.16 10.87 21.41
CA GLY A 118 6.62 10.77 21.34
C GLY A 118 7.31 10.90 22.69
N ALA A 119 6.85 11.84 23.52
CA ALA A 119 7.37 12.04 24.88
C ALA A 119 7.19 10.83 25.81
N SER A 120 6.34 9.89 25.42
CA SER A 120 5.94 8.72 26.21
C SER A 120 6.55 7.41 25.71
N LEU A 121 7.31 7.44 24.61
CA LEU A 121 7.95 6.27 24.02
C LEU A 121 9.17 5.86 24.84
N HIS A 122 9.40 4.56 24.96
CA HIS A 122 10.43 4.00 25.81
C HIS A 122 11.56 3.32 25.04
N SER A 123 11.39 3.10 23.73
CA SER A 123 12.38 2.46 22.89
C SER A 123 12.45 3.00 21.46
N ALA A 124 13.51 2.61 20.75
CA ALA A 124 13.65 2.89 19.32
C ALA A 124 12.65 2.09 18.48
N GLU A 125 12.30 0.85 18.87
CA GLU A 125 11.27 0.05 18.20
C GLU A 125 9.89 0.72 18.29
N GLU A 126 9.48 1.20 19.47
CA GLU A 126 8.22 1.93 19.64
C GLU A 126 8.17 3.23 18.81
N ARG A 127 9.30 3.96 18.75
CA ARG A 127 9.46 5.15 17.89
C ARG A 127 9.26 4.82 16.42
N ASN A 128 9.92 3.78 15.93
CA ASN A 128 9.83 3.37 14.54
C ASN A 128 8.43 2.85 14.18
N LEU A 129 7.76 2.12 15.09
CA LEU A 129 6.41 1.63 14.87
C LEU A 129 5.37 2.75 14.87
N LEU A 130 5.47 3.73 15.78
CA LEU A 130 4.60 4.90 15.75
C LEU A 130 4.79 5.69 14.45
N LEU A 131 6.03 5.97 14.06
CA LEU A 131 6.31 6.69 12.80
C LEU A 131 5.82 5.92 11.58
N ALA A 132 6.08 4.62 11.51
CA ALA A 132 5.55 3.77 10.44
C ALA A 132 4.02 3.81 10.38
N GLY A 133 3.35 3.85 11.52
CA GLY A 133 1.91 4.07 11.61
C GLY A 133 1.52 5.42 11.01
N LEU A 134 2.14 6.49 11.50
CA LEU A 134 1.87 7.86 11.06
C LEU A 134 2.11 8.08 9.57
N LEU A 135 3.03 7.33 8.93
CA LEU A 135 3.26 7.39 7.48
C LEU A 135 2.02 7.03 6.66
N ALA A 136 1.10 6.23 7.20
CA ALA A 136 -0.19 5.98 6.56
C ALA A 136 -0.98 7.28 6.36
N GLN A 137 -0.73 8.30 7.18
CA GLN A 137 -1.43 9.58 7.21
C GLN A 137 -0.48 10.75 6.95
N ALA A 138 0.63 10.54 6.23
CA ALA A 138 1.68 11.54 6.02
C ALA A 138 1.16 12.89 5.48
N GLN A 139 0.16 12.88 4.59
CA GLN A 139 -0.44 14.10 4.05
C GLN A 139 -1.09 15.00 5.11
N ARG A 140 -1.45 14.43 6.27
CA ARG A 140 -2.10 15.14 7.39
C ARG A 140 -1.07 15.72 8.37
N TRP A 141 0.22 15.48 8.18
CA TRP A 141 1.27 16.04 9.02
C TRP A 141 1.39 17.53 8.76
N SER A 142 1.72 18.33 9.79
CA SER A 142 2.18 19.73 9.62
C SER A 142 3.69 19.84 9.43
N ALA A 143 4.44 18.92 10.02
CA ALA A 143 5.86 18.60 9.82
C ALA A 143 6.12 17.23 10.45
N SER A 144 7.29 16.62 10.20
CA SER A 144 7.74 15.50 11.04
C SER A 144 7.74 15.87 12.53
N PRO A 145 7.40 14.92 13.43
CA PRO A 145 7.44 15.15 14.87
C PRO A 145 8.81 15.67 15.34
N ASP A 146 8.83 16.56 16.32
CA ASP A 146 10.05 17.20 16.84
C ASP A 146 11.04 16.16 17.35
N TRP A 147 10.54 15.15 18.06
CA TRP A 147 11.37 14.07 18.59
C TRP A 147 12.03 13.24 17.47
N ALA A 148 11.31 13.00 16.37
CA ALA A 148 11.83 12.25 15.22
C ALA A 148 12.90 13.06 14.46
N ARG A 149 12.77 14.39 14.44
CA ARG A 149 13.80 15.30 13.91
C ARG A 149 15.03 15.37 14.80
N ALA A 150 14.84 15.41 16.12
CA ALA A 150 15.94 15.44 17.09
C ALA A 150 16.75 14.13 17.10
N ASP A 151 16.11 13.00 16.83
CA ASP A 151 16.75 11.69 16.79
C ASP A 151 17.47 11.37 15.47
N ARG A 152 17.45 12.27 14.47
CA ARG A 152 18.04 12.03 13.13
C ARG A 152 19.52 11.63 13.19
N GLU A 153 20.26 12.18 14.14
CA GLU A 153 21.69 11.89 14.30
C GLU A 153 21.97 10.62 15.14
N ARG A 154 20.96 10.07 15.81
CA ARG A 154 21.12 9.00 16.80
C ARG A 154 20.57 7.66 16.32
N GLU A 155 19.50 7.67 15.53
CA GLU A 155 18.80 6.47 15.11
C GLU A 155 18.45 6.54 13.60
N PRO A 156 19.28 5.94 12.72
CA PRO A 156 19.11 6.04 11.26
C PRO A 156 17.74 5.57 10.76
N ALA A 157 17.13 4.57 11.41
CA ALA A 157 15.81 4.08 11.03
C ALA A 157 14.72 5.13 11.30
N THR A 158 14.76 5.77 12.46
CA THR A 158 13.83 6.87 12.82
C THR A 158 14.01 8.05 11.87
N ALA A 159 15.27 8.41 11.57
CA ALA A 159 15.61 9.48 10.64
C ALA A 159 15.01 9.24 9.25
N ALA A 160 15.16 8.01 8.74
CA ALA A 160 14.70 7.62 7.43
C ALA A 160 13.16 7.62 7.32
N LEU A 161 12.46 7.16 8.36
CA LEU A 161 11.00 7.24 8.42
C LEU A 161 10.49 8.68 8.43
N ALA A 162 11.12 9.56 9.22
CA ALA A 162 10.78 10.98 9.24
C ALA A 162 11.02 11.62 7.86
N LEU A 163 12.14 11.32 7.21
CA LEU A 163 12.45 11.80 5.86
C LEU A 163 11.42 11.34 4.83
N LEU A 164 11.03 10.07 4.86
CA LEU A 164 9.99 9.55 3.96
C LEU A 164 8.63 10.22 4.23
N GLY A 165 8.29 10.47 5.49
CA GLY A 165 7.05 11.14 5.87
C GLY A 165 7.00 12.60 5.42
N ASP A 166 8.08 13.35 5.60
CA ASP A 166 8.22 14.70 5.06
C ASP A 166 8.06 14.70 3.53
N ALA A 167 8.71 13.76 2.84
CA ALA A 167 8.60 13.62 1.38
C ALA A 167 7.16 13.31 0.93
N LEU A 168 6.48 12.37 1.59
CA LEU A 168 5.08 12.04 1.31
C LEU A 168 4.11 13.20 1.59
N ALA A 169 4.45 14.07 2.54
CA ALA A 169 3.74 15.33 2.79
C ALA A 169 4.12 16.45 1.80
N ALA A 170 4.85 16.14 0.73
CA ALA A 170 5.40 17.08 -0.25
C ALA A 170 6.31 18.17 0.37
N ARG A 171 6.97 17.86 1.48
CA ARG A 171 7.92 18.73 2.18
C ARG A 171 9.34 18.24 1.97
N PHE A 172 9.81 18.36 0.73
CA PHE A 172 11.18 17.98 0.44
C PHE A 172 12.16 18.90 1.16
N PRO A 173 13.23 18.35 1.76
CA PRO A 173 14.26 19.17 2.37
C PRO A 173 15.00 19.97 1.29
N ASP A 174 15.36 21.21 1.60
CA ASP A 174 16.14 22.09 0.70
C ASP A 174 17.51 21.50 0.34
N ARG A 175 18.05 20.66 1.23
CA ARG A 175 19.30 19.92 1.04
C ARG A 175 19.15 18.50 1.53
N LEU A 176 19.68 17.56 0.74
CA LEU A 176 19.75 16.17 1.12
C LEU A 176 20.84 15.96 2.18
N PRO A 177 20.69 14.96 3.08
CA PRO A 177 21.74 14.62 4.03
C PRO A 177 22.97 14.07 3.29
N GLU A 178 24.10 14.79 3.35
CA GLU A 178 25.36 14.38 2.69
C GLU A 178 25.87 13.02 3.22
N SER A 179 25.57 12.71 4.49
CA SER A 179 25.96 11.49 5.19
C SER A 179 24.86 10.41 5.25
N ALA A 180 23.82 10.49 4.41
CA ALA A 180 22.70 9.53 4.46
C ALA A 180 23.21 8.08 4.47
N SER A 181 22.74 7.27 5.41
CA SER A 181 23.11 5.86 5.54
C SER A 181 22.04 4.93 4.93
N GLY A 182 22.27 3.62 4.87
CA GLY A 182 21.41 2.64 4.17
C GLY A 182 19.89 2.89 4.27
N PRO A 183 19.30 3.01 5.48
CA PRO A 183 17.87 3.30 5.65
C PRO A 183 17.43 4.64 5.06
N GLU A 184 18.20 5.70 5.29
CA GLU A 184 17.92 7.07 4.81
C GLU A 184 18.09 7.17 3.30
N TRP A 185 19.14 6.53 2.77
CA TRP A 185 19.38 6.44 1.35
C TRP A 185 18.23 5.74 0.63
N SER A 186 17.73 4.65 1.20
CA SER A 186 16.56 3.95 0.64
C SER A 186 15.29 4.81 0.68
N ALA A 187 15.08 5.57 1.77
CA ALA A 187 13.98 6.54 1.85
C ALA A 187 14.12 7.65 0.79
N LEU A 188 15.34 8.14 0.54
CA LEU A 188 15.65 9.12 -0.50
C LEU A 188 15.36 8.58 -1.91
N LEU A 189 15.74 7.34 -2.22
CA LEU A 189 15.45 6.70 -3.51
C LEU A 189 13.93 6.62 -3.77
N LEU A 190 13.15 6.27 -2.75
CA LEU A 190 11.69 6.24 -2.86
C LEU A 190 11.11 7.66 -3.00
N ALA A 191 11.60 8.60 -2.18
CA ALA A 191 11.16 9.99 -2.19
C ALA A 191 11.47 10.69 -3.52
N SER A 192 12.57 10.38 -4.20
CA SER A 192 12.92 10.97 -5.50
C SER A 192 11.97 10.58 -6.64
N CYS A 193 11.15 9.54 -6.44
CA CYS A 193 10.14 9.10 -7.39
C CYS A 193 8.82 9.89 -7.28
N LEU A 194 8.66 10.72 -6.24
CA LEU A 194 7.49 11.58 -6.06
C LEU A 194 7.59 12.82 -6.96
N PRO A 195 6.46 13.33 -7.49
CA PRO A 195 6.43 14.63 -8.14
C PRO A 195 6.99 15.73 -7.22
N GLY A 196 7.84 16.60 -7.76
CA GLY A 196 8.56 17.64 -7.01
C GLY A 196 9.77 17.13 -6.23
N GLY A 197 10.00 15.81 -6.20
CA GLY A 197 11.06 15.17 -5.43
C GLY A 197 12.47 15.66 -5.77
N PRO A 198 13.42 15.52 -4.81
CA PRO A 198 14.80 15.91 -5.01
C PRO A 198 15.47 15.01 -6.04
N ALA A 199 16.33 15.61 -6.86
CA ALA A 199 17.17 14.89 -7.79
C ALA A 199 18.28 14.14 -7.04
N LEU A 200 18.50 12.87 -7.38
CA LEU A 200 19.65 12.11 -6.89
C LEU A 200 20.73 11.99 -7.97
N PRO A 201 22.00 12.34 -7.67
CA PRO A 201 23.10 12.18 -8.62
C PRO A 201 23.32 10.71 -8.99
N ALA A 202 23.46 10.43 -10.29
CA ALA A 202 23.70 9.05 -10.77
C ALA A 202 24.95 8.42 -10.14
N THR A 203 25.99 9.21 -9.94
CA THR A 203 27.23 8.79 -9.27
C THR A 203 26.98 8.32 -7.84
N GLU A 204 26.08 8.97 -7.09
CA GLU A 204 25.75 8.55 -5.72
C GLU A 204 24.93 7.26 -5.70
N ILE A 205 23.99 7.10 -6.65
CA ILE A 205 23.20 5.88 -6.83
C ILE A 205 24.10 4.67 -7.16
N GLU A 206 25.14 4.88 -7.97
CA GLU A 206 26.10 3.84 -8.32
C GLU A 206 27.02 3.48 -7.14
N LEU A 207 27.57 4.49 -6.46
CA LEU A 207 28.43 4.30 -5.30
C LEU A 207 27.74 3.54 -4.15
N ARG A 208 26.42 3.74 -3.99
CA ARG A 208 25.60 3.15 -2.91
C ARG A 208 24.74 1.97 -3.39
N SER A 209 25.16 1.33 -4.47
CA SER A 209 24.41 0.25 -5.12
C SER A 209 24.16 -0.99 -4.25
N GLY A 210 25.00 -1.23 -3.24
CA GLY A 210 24.89 -2.37 -2.33
C GLY A 210 23.77 -2.26 -1.29
N ASP A 211 23.27 -1.05 -1.02
CA ASP A 211 22.41 -0.77 0.14
C ASP A 211 20.91 -0.74 -0.20
N SER A 212 20.56 -1.07 -1.45
CA SER A 212 19.18 -0.91 -1.94
C SER A 212 18.83 -1.88 -3.06
N LEU A 213 17.53 -2.19 -3.16
CA LEU A 213 17.01 -3.06 -4.22
C LEU A 213 17.31 -2.49 -5.61
N PRO A 214 17.64 -3.35 -6.61
CA PRO A 214 17.88 -2.91 -7.98
C PRO A 214 16.75 -2.04 -8.54
N LEU A 215 15.49 -2.39 -8.26
CA LEU A 215 14.34 -1.66 -8.75
C LEU A 215 14.21 -0.25 -8.13
N TRP A 216 14.58 -0.06 -6.87
CA TRP A 216 14.55 1.26 -6.23
C TRP A 216 15.60 2.18 -6.85
N ARG A 217 16.78 1.63 -7.12
CA ARG A 217 17.84 2.34 -7.83
C ARG A 217 17.43 2.68 -9.25
N GLU A 218 16.83 1.74 -9.97
CA GLU A 218 16.35 1.98 -11.33
C GLU A 218 15.25 3.04 -11.41
N ALA A 219 14.30 3.01 -10.47
CA ALA A 219 13.24 4.01 -10.35
C ALA A 219 13.81 5.41 -10.04
N ALA A 220 14.80 5.48 -9.16
CA ALA A 220 15.46 6.72 -8.76
C ALA A 220 16.57 7.19 -9.72
N ARG A 221 16.96 6.37 -10.71
CA ARG A 221 18.01 6.71 -11.66
C ARG A 221 17.58 7.94 -12.45
N HIS A 222 18.33 9.01 -12.23
CA HIS A 222 18.21 10.33 -12.84
C HIS A 222 17.02 11.15 -12.33
N ARG A 223 17.21 12.47 -12.31
CA ARG A 223 16.12 13.42 -12.02
C ARG A 223 15.00 13.20 -13.04
N PRO A 224 13.73 13.02 -12.63
CA PRO A 224 12.64 13.03 -13.57
C PRO A 224 12.69 14.38 -14.33
N PRO A 225 12.76 14.36 -15.67
CA PRO A 225 12.83 15.59 -16.44
C PRO A 225 11.58 16.44 -16.17
N ARG A 226 11.77 17.73 -15.91
CA ARG A 226 10.68 18.63 -15.48
C ARG A 226 10.02 19.40 -16.63
N GLY A 227 10.26 18.95 -17.86
CA GLY A 227 9.70 19.56 -19.06
C GLY A 227 10.00 18.74 -20.30
N LEU A 228 9.24 19.01 -21.36
CA LEU A 228 9.33 18.27 -22.62
C LEU A 228 10.72 18.38 -23.29
N ASP A 229 11.37 19.55 -23.20
CA ASP A 229 12.70 19.77 -23.75
C ASP A 229 13.80 19.02 -23.00
N GLU A 230 13.63 18.80 -21.70
CA GLU A 230 14.54 17.93 -20.92
C GLU A 230 14.34 16.47 -21.32
N ILE A 231 13.09 16.01 -21.50
CA ILE A 231 12.80 14.67 -22.01
C ILE A 231 13.45 14.47 -23.39
N ARG A 232 13.29 15.43 -24.31
CA ARG A 232 13.86 15.35 -25.67
C ARG A 232 15.37 15.18 -25.66
N ARG A 233 16.06 16.01 -24.87
CA ARG A 233 17.53 16.05 -24.76
C ARG A 233 18.11 14.91 -23.93
N SER A 234 17.29 14.24 -23.13
CA SER A 234 17.72 13.11 -22.32
C SER A 234 18.23 11.98 -23.22
N ALA A 235 19.52 11.66 -23.10
CA ALA A 235 20.15 10.52 -23.76
C ALA A 235 19.72 9.16 -23.18
N LEU A 236 18.82 9.18 -22.18
CA LEU A 236 18.42 8.04 -21.37
C LEU A 236 17.37 7.14 -22.04
N ALA A 237 17.57 6.83 -23.32
CA ALA A 237 16.77 5.82 -24.01
C ALA A 237 16.99 4.45 -23.34
N GLY A 238 16.21 4.16 -22.29
CA GLY A 238 16.22 2.87 -21.57
C GLY A 238 16.24 2.93 -20.04
N SER A 239 16.46 4.08 -19.37
CA SER A 239 16.39 4.12 -17.89
C SER A 239 14.94 4.23 -17.42
N GLY A 240 14.46 3.32 -16.58
CA GLY A 240 13.05 3.31 -16.19
C GLY A 240 12.56 4.58 -15.47
N GLY A 241 13.39 5.23 -14.65
CA GLY A 241 13.03 6.42 -13.87
C GLY A 241 12.53 7.62 -14.68
N ILE A 242 12.90 7.75 -15.96
CA ILE A 242 12.42 8.83 -16.84
C ILE A 242 10.89 8.80 -17.03
N ALA A 243 10.26 7.63 -16.83
CA ALA A 243 8.80 7.48 -16.92
C ALA A 243 8.05 8.37 -15.92
N PHE A 244 8.64 8.66 -14.75
CA PHE A 244 8.04 9.52 -13.74
C PHE A 244 8.06 11.00 -14.12
N GLY A 245 8.91 11.40 -15.08
CA GLY A 245 8.94 12.76 -15.62
C GLY A 245 7.61 13.20 -16.24
N LEU A 246 6.75 12.27 -16.69
CA LEU A 246 5.44 12.64 -17.24
C LEU A 246 4.57 13.42 -16.26
N GLY A 247 4.68 13.15 -14.95
CA GLY A 247 3.95 13.87 -13.90
C GLY A 247 4.42 15.32 -13.70
N GLU A 248 5.64 15.64 -14.14
CA GLU A 248 6.26 16.96 -13.99
C GLU A 248 6.00 17.88 -15.19
N VAL A 249 5.57 17.31 -16.33
CA VAL A 249 5.34 18.07 -17.57
C VAL A 249 4.03 18.86 -17.49
N GLU A 250 4.05 20.09 -18.01
CA GLU A 250 2.87 20.94 -18.14
C GLU A 250 1.77 20.29 -18.98
N ASP A 251 0.51 20.57 -18.64
CA ASP A 251 -0.67 19.97 -19.25
C ASP A 251 -0.65 19.98 -20.80
N ALA A 252 -0.19 21.08 -21.40
CA ALA A 252 -0.12 21.26 -22.86
C ALA A 252 0.86 20.29 -23.55
N ASP A 253 1.90 19.86 -22.84
CA ASP A 253 2.99 19.07 -23.38
C ASP A 253 2.90 17.57 -23.05
N ARG A 254 2.03 17.18 -22.10
CA ARG A 254 1.94 15.79 -21.59
C ARG A 254 1.67 14.76 -22.68
N LYS A 255 0.84 15.09 -23.67
CA LYS A 255 0.57 14.16 -24.79
C LYS A 255 1.84 13.89 -25.59
N ALA A 256 2.56 14.93 -25.98
CA ALA A 256 3.80 14.80 -26.74
C ALA A 256 4.91 14.11 -25.92
N ALA A 257 4.97 14.38 -24.61
CA ALA A 257 5.89 13.71 -23.69
C ALA A 257 5.58 12.20 -23.59
N PHE A 258 4.31 11.83 -23.44
CA PHE A 258 3.88 10.44 -23.37
C PHE A 258 4.23 9.68 -24.65
N GLU A 259 3.89 10.22 -25.83
CA GLU A 259 4.18 9.59 -27.13
C GLU A 259 5.69 9.37 -27.33
N LEU A 260 6.50 10.37 -26.95
CA LEU A 260 7.96 10.27 -27.02
C LEU A 260 8.53 9.21 -26.07
N LEU A 261 8.03 9.14 -24.84
CA LEU A 261 8.48 8.18 -23.84
C LEU A 261 8.04 6.75 -24.17
N ASP A 262 6.81 6.54 -24.66
CA ASP A 262 6.32 5.20 -25.03
C ASP A 262 7.10 4.60 -26.20
N GLN A 263 7.63 5.45 -27.11
CA GLN A 263 8.53 5.02 -28.17
C GLN A 263 9.94 4.66 -27.69
N ARG A 264 10.41 5.30 -26.61
CA ARG A 264 11.79 5.14 -26.10
C ARG A 264 11.94 4.04 -25.06
N LEU A 265 10.89 3.79 -24.26
CA LEU A 265 10.94 2.82 -23.17
C LEU A 265 10.68 1.41 -23.68
N GLN A 266 11.64 0.51 -23.46
CA GLN A 266 11.54 -0.89 -23.83
C GLN A 266 11.28 -1.82 -22.63
N ASP A 267 11.67 -1.41 -21.42
CA ASP A 267 11.48 -2.19 -20.21
C ASP A 267 10.00 -2.18 -19.74
N GLY A 268 9.51 -3.35 -19.32
CA GLY A 268 8.12 -3.52 -18.91
C GLY A 268 7.75 -2.78 -17.63
N ALA A 269 8.66 -2.64 -16.66
CA ALA A 269 8.40 -1.88 -15.44
C ALA A 269 8.34 -0.38 -15.72
N ALA A 270 9.29 0.13 -16.51
CA ALA A 270 9.30 1.53 -16.97
C ALA A 270 8.02 1.89 -17.73
N ARG A 271 7.55 1.01 -18.62
CA ARG A 271 6.29 1.21 -19.33
C ARG A 271 5.09 1.18 -18.38
N SER A 272 5.08 0.30 -17.36
CA SER A 272 4.02 0.31 -16.33
C SER A 272 3.97 1.63 -15.57
N TRP A 273 5.13 2.21 -15.26
CA TRP A 273 5.20 3.53 -14.63
C TRP A 273 4.68 4.63 -15.57
N LEU A 274 5.07 4.62 -16.84
CA LEU A 274 4.60 5.62 -17.82
C LEU A 274 3.09 5.55 -18.02
N TRP A 275 2.57 4.37 -18.35
CA TRP A 275 1.15 4.17 -18.69
C TRP A 275 0.24 4.40 -17.48
N GLY A 276 0.64 3.97 -16.28
CA GLY A 276 -0.12 4.29 -15.08
C GLY A 276 -0.15 5.78 -14.77
N THR A 277 0.98 6.48 -14.92
CA THR A 277 1.05 7.94 -14.74
C THR A 277 0.18 8.66 -15.78
N ALA A 278 0.17 8.20 -17.03
CA ALA A 278 -0.73 8.72 -18.05
C ALA A 278 -2.22 8.57 -17.67
N GLY A 279 -2.58 7.42 -17.08
CA GLY A 279 -3.92 7.18 -16.55
C GLY A 279 -4.29 8.08 -15.38
N ASP A 280 -3.36 8.33 -14.45
CA ASP A 280 -3.54 9.26 -13.32
C ASP A 280 -3.78 10.70 -13.80
N LEU A 281 -3.08 11.10 -14.86
CA LEU A 281 -3.21 12.41 -15.49
C LEU A 281 -4.43 12.52 -16.41
N GLY A 282 -5.18 11.43 -16.63
CA GLY A 282 -6.36 11.40 -17.49
C GLY A 282 -6.04 11.58 -18.98
N LEU A 283 -4.83 11.23 -19.42
CA LEU A 283 -4.47 11.31 -20.82
C LEU A 283 -5.28 10.30 -21.65
N ALA A 284 -5.59 10.70 -22.89
CA ALA A 284 -6.18 9.78 -23.85
C ALA A 284 -5.19 8.66 -24.18
N LEU A 285 -5.46 7.47 -23.65
CA LEU A 285 -4.65 6.30 -23.92
C LEU A 285 -4.93 5.81 -25.35
N PRO A 286 -3.90 5.32 -26.08
CA PRO A 286 -4.09 4.79 -27.42
C PRO A 286 -5.20 3.72 -27.47
N GLU A 287 -6.21 3.96 -28.31
CA GLU A 287 -7.34 3.04 -28.50
C GLU A 287 -6.98 1.84 -29.41
N GLU A 288 -5.85 1.92 -30.13
CA GLU A 288 -5.44 0.88 -31.07
C GLU A 288 -5.17 -0.47 -30.38
N PRO A 289 -5.72 -1.57 -30.91
CA PRO A 289 -5.67 -2.89 -30.29
C PRO A 289 -4.29 -3.54 -30.46
N GLY A 290 -3.36 -3.19 -29.58
CA GLY A 290 -2.14 -3.97 -29.36
C GLY A 290 -2.38 -5.19 -28.46
N GLU A 291 -1.31 -5.85 -28.03
CA GLU A 291 -1.40 -6.89 -27.00
C GLU A 291 -1.86 -6.31 -25.66
N LEU A 292 -2.54 -7.12 -24.85
CA LEU A 292 -2.96 -6.73 -23.49
C LEU A 292 -1.80 -6.87 -22.52
N GLU A 293 -0.78 -6.06 -22.75
CA GLU A 293 0.42 -5.97 -21.93
C GLU A 293 0.09 -5.42 -20.53
N THR A 294 0.87 -5.82 -19.54
CA THR A 294 0.70 -5.43 -18.13
C THR A 294 0.59 -3.91 -17.95
N TRP A 295 1.44 -3.14 -18.61
CA TRP A 295 1.46 -1.69 -18.49
C TRP A 295 0.23 -1.01 -19.09
N ARG A 296 -0.26 -1.50 -20.24
CA ARG A 296 -1.47 -0.97 -20.89
C ARG A 296 -2.69 -1.14 -20.00
N VAL A 297 -2.87 -2.33 -19.43
CA VAL A 297 -3.94 -2.61 -18.47
C VAL A 297 -3.75 -1.78 -17.19
N GLY A 298 -2.52 -1.65 -16.69
CA GLY A 298 -2.20 -0.77 -15.57
C GLY A 298 -2.65 0.68 -15.81
N GLY A 299 -2.30 1.26 -16.96
CA GLY A 299 -2.74 2.60 -17.36
C GLY A 299 -4.25 2.74 -17.44
N LEU A 300 -4.94 1.76 -18.02
CA LEU A 300 -6.39 1.73 -18.11
C LEU A 300 -7.07 1.68 -16.72
N LEU A 301 -6.49 0.93 -15.77
CA LEU A 301 -6.99 0.86 -14.39
C LEU A 301 -6.82 2.19 -13.65
N ARG A 302 -5.68 2.88 -13.84
CA ARG A 302 -5.46 4.24 -13.30
C ARG A 302 -6.41 5.25 -13.93
N LEU A 303 -6.61 5.18 -15.26
CA LEU A 303 -7.62 5.99 -15.95
C LEU A 303 -9.01 5.72 -15.39
N ALA A 304 -9.37 4.47 -15.08
CA ALA A 304 -10.69 4.14 -14.50
C ALA A 304 -10.91 4.70 -13.09
N LEU A 305 -9.84 5.00 -12.34
CA LEU A 305 -9.90 5.70 -11.06
C LEU A 305 -10.15 7.20 -11.24
N ARG A 306 -9.65 7.79 -12.33
CA ARG A 306 -9.70 9.23 -12.63
C ARG A 306 -10.93 9.62 -13.47
N ASP A 307 -11.11 8.96 -14.61
CA ASP A 307 -12.20 9.14 -15.59
C ASP A 307 -12.79 7.76 -15.98
N PRO A 308 -13.80 7.28 -15.22
CA PRO A 308 -14.44 6.00 -15.49
C PRO A 308 -15.12 5.90 -16.86
N VAL A 309 -15.60 7.03 -17.42
CA VAL A 309 -16.32 7.06 -18.69
C VAL A 309 -15.35 6.87 -19.85
N HIS A 310 -14.22 7.58 -19.81
CA HIS A 310 -13.15 7.39 -20.79
C HIS A 310 -12.57 5.98 -20.68
N ALA A 311 -12.22 5.52 -19.48
CA ALA A 311 -11.69 4.18 -19.30
C ALA A 311 -12.64 3.09 -19.83
N ARG A 312 -13.96 3.25 -19.65
CA ARG A 312 -14.94 2.33 -20.22
C ARG A 312 -14.85 2.32 -21.75
N ARG A 313 -14.85 3.47 -22.43
CA ARG A 313 -14.72 3.53 -23.90
C ARG A 313 -13.43 2.86 -24.41
N THR A 314 -12.31 3.11 -23.74
CA THR A 314 -11.04 2.45 -24.09
C THR A 314 -11.11 0.94 -23.85
N ALA A 315 -11.70 0.48 -22.74
CA ALA A 315 -11.91 -0.94 -22.47
C ALA A 315 -12.85 -1.60 -23.50
N GLU A 316 -13.88 -0.87 -23.96
CA GLU A 316 -14.82 -1.31 -24.99
C GLU A 316 -14.11 -1.63 -26.31
N ALA A 317 -13.10 -0.84 -26.69
CA ALA A 317 -12.26 -1.07 -27.87
C ALA A 317 -11.36 -2.31 -27.71
N TRP A 318 -10.90 -2.62 -26.49
CA TRP A 318 -10.01 -3.76 -26.21
C TRP A 318 -10.72 -5.07 -25.90
N ARG A 319 -12.05 -5.03 -25.72
CA ARG A 319 -12.89 -6.15 -25.29
C ARG A 319 -12.74 -7.41 -26.16
N ALA A 320 -12.73 -7.26 -27.48
CA ALA A 320 -12.58 -8.40 -28.38
C ALA A 320 -11.25 -9.14 -28.18
N ARG A 321 -10.17 -8.39 -27.92
CA ARG A 321 -8.85 -8.96 -27.61
C ARG A 321 -8.84 -9.60 -26.23
N ALA A 322 -9.48 -8.99 -25.25
CA ALA A 322 -9.61 -9.55 -23.90
C ALA A 322 -10.35 -10.88 -23.91
N ARG A 323 -11.47 -10.98 -24.64
CA ARG A 323 -12.21 -12.25 -24.83
C ARG A 323 -11.32 -13.32 -25.45
N ARG A 324 -10.59 -12.96 -26.50
CA ARG A 324 -9.69 -13.88 -27.20
C ARG A 324 -8.59 -14.39 -26.25
N LEU A 325 -7.90 -13.48 -25.57
CA LEU A 325 -6.84 -13.84 -24.62
C LEU A 325 -7.39 -14.73 -23.50
N LEU A 326 -8.55 -14.39 -22.95
CA LEU A 326 -9.21 -15.17 -21.90
C LEU A 326 -9.64 -16.56 -22.37
N ALA A 327 -9.83 -16.79 -23.67
CA ALA A 327 -10.15 -18.10 -24.24
C ALA A 327 -8.89 -18.91 -24.59
N GLU A 328 -7.79 -18.24 -24.94
CA GLU A 328 -6.56 -18.85 -25.47
C GLU A 328 -5.52 -19.21 -24.40
N THR A 329 -5.61 -18.63 -23.20
CA THR A 329 -4.62 -18.83 -22.13
C THR A 329 -5.23 -19.26 -20.80
N ASP A 330 -4.45 -20.04 -20.05
CA ASP A 330 -4.68 -20.36 -18.64
C ASP A 330 -3.61 -19.74 -17.74
N GLU A 331 -2.67 -18.98 -18.30
CA GLU A 331 -1.65 -18.28 -17.54
C GLU A 331 -2.31 -17.25 -16.59
N PRO A 332 -2.15 -17.37 -15.27
CA PRO A 332 -2.92 -16.57 -14.29
C PRO A 332 -2.85 -15.07 -14.50
N GLU A 333 -1.68 -14.53 -14.87
CA GLU A 333 -1.51 -13.10 -15.07
C GLU A 333 -2.18 -12.61 -16.36
N SER A 334 -2.04 -13.35 -17.46
CA SER A 334 -2.73 -13.06 -18.72
C SER A 334 -4.25 -13.14 -18.57
N VAL A 335 -4.75 -14.15 -17.85
CA VAL A 335 -6.16 -14.30 -17.49
C VAL A 335 -6.65 -13.10 -16.68
N PHE A 336 -5.90 -12.69 -15.67
CA PHE A 336 -6.24 -11.52 -14.86
C PHE A 336 -6.32 -10.24 -15.69
N ARG A 337 -5.31 -9.97 -16.54
CA ARG A 337 -5.28 -8.77 -17.41
C ARG A 337 -6.49 -8.70 -18.32
N ALA A 338 -6.82 -9.80 -18.99
CA ALA A 338 -8.02 -9.89 -19.82
C ALA A 338 -9.30 -9.67 -19.00
N ALA A 339 -9.42 -10.34 -17.85
CA ALA A 339 -10.59 -10.23 -17.00
C ALA A 339 -10.80 -8.80 -16.46
N ALA A 340 -9.72 -8.10 -16.09
CA ALA A 340 -9.76 -6.73 -15.62
C ALA A 340 -10.30 -5.76 -16.69
N VAL A 341 -9.89 -5.92 -17.95
CA VAL A 341 -10.43 -5.15 -19.08
C VAL A 341 -11.93 -5.40 -19.25
N LEU A 342 -12.36 -6.68 -19.23
CA LEU A 342 -13.78 -7.02 -19.34
C LEU A 342 -14.61 -6.46 -18.18
N ALA A 343 -14.06 -6.39 -16.98
CA ALA A 343 -14.77 -5.84 -15.82
C ALA A 343 -15.01 -4.31 -15.90
N LEU A 344 -14.22 -3.58 -16.71
CA LEU A 344 -14.43 -2.15 -16.93
C LEU A 344 -15.53 -1.85 -17.95
N ALA A 345 -15.78 -2.79 -18.87
CA ALA A 345 -16.79 -2.69 -19.92
C ALA A 345 -17.50 -4.04 -20.17
N PRO A 346 -18.25 -4.56 -19.18
CA PRO A 346 -18.82 -5.91 -19.27
C PRO A 346 -20.07 -5.96 -20.16
N GLU A 347 -20.18 -7.01 -20.98
CA GLU A 347 -21.44 -7.48 -21.56
C GLU A 347 -21.96 -8.73 -20.84
N GLU A 348 -23.22 -9.08 -21.08
CA GLU A 348 -23.87 -10.24 -20.46
C GLU A 348 -23.08 -11.55 -20.67
N ASN A 349 -22.57 -11.78 -21.88
CA ASN A 349 -21.74 -12.95 -22.20
C ASN A 349 -20.37 -12.95 -21.49
N ASP A 350 -19.82 -11.77 -21.16
CA ASP A 350 -18.57 -11.66 -20.42
C ASP A 350 -18.77 -12.07 -18.96
N LEU A 351 -19.90 -11.71 -18.37
CA LEU A 351 -20.23 -12.05 -16.98
C LEU A 351 -20.27 -13.56 -16.76
N GLU A 352 -20.87 -14.32 -17.67
CA GLU A 352 -20.89 -15.78 -17.58
C GLU A 352 -19.51 -16.39 -17.82
N THR A 353 -18.72 -15.80 -18.71
CA THR A 353 -17.33 -16.25 -18.96
C THR A 353 -16.44 -16.03 -17.74
N LEU A 354 -16.54 -14.85 -17.11
CA LEU A 354 -15.84 -14.55 -15.86
C LEU A 354 -16.31 -15.47 -14.73
N ARG A 355 -17.62 -15.71 -14.60
CA ARG A 355 -18.18 -16.63 -13.60
C ARG A 355 -17.58 -18.03 -13.72
N ARG A 356 -17.53 -18.56 -14.96
CA ARG A 356 -16.91 -19.87 -15.24
C ARG A 356 -15.42 -19.89 -14.90
N ARG A 357 -14.68 -18.83 -15.23
CA ARG A 357 -13.25 -18.71 -14.89
C ARG A 357 -13.02 -18.64 -13.38
N VAL A 358 -13.86 -17.93 -12.62
CA VAL A 358 -13.81 -17.91 -11.14
C VAL A 358 -14.05 -19.32 -10.60
N ALA A 359 -15.08 -20.02 -11.07
CA ALA A 359 -15.41 -21.37 -10.61
C ALA A 359 -14.33 -22.42 -10.95
N GLY A 360 -13.61 -22.23 -12.05
CA GLY A 360 -12.50 -23.09 -12.46
C GLY A 360 -11.14 -22.75 -11.84
N SER A 361 -11.04 -21.66 -11.07
CA SER A 361 -9.78 -21.22 -10.45
C SER A 361 -9.70 -21.64 -8.98
N SER A 362 -8.48 -21.68 -8.42
CA SER A 362 -8.25 -21.95 -7.00
C SER A 362 -7.27 -20.95 -6.38
N GLY A 363 -7.22 -20.92 -5.04
CA GLY A 363 -6.29 -20.09 -4.27
C GLY A 363 -6.38 -18.59 -4.60
N ARG A 364 -5.22 -17.94 -4.72
CA ARG A 364 -5.12 -16.50 -5.00
C ARG A 364 -5.73 -16.10 -6.35
N SER A 365 -5.63 -16.96 -7.37
CA SER A 365 -6.25 -16.69 -8.67
C SER A 365 -7.77 -16.61 -8.58
N ALA A 366 -8.38 -17.52 -7.81
CA ALA A 366 -9.83 -17.47 -7.55
C ALA A 366 -10.24 -16.20 -6.80
N GLN A 367 -9.51 -15.84 -5.74
CA GLN A 367 -9.78 -14.62 -4.97
C GLN A 367 -9.69 -13.35 -5.85
N ARG A 368 -8.61 -13.23 -6.63
CA ARG A 368 -8.37 -12.10 -7.53
C ARG A 368 -9.46 -12.01 -8.61
N LEU A 369 -9.80 -13.13 -9.27
CA LEU A 369 -10.85 -13.16 -10.29
C LEU A 369 -12.25 -12.96 -9.71
N HIS A 370 -12.51 -13.41 -8.48
CA HIS A 370 -13.77 -13.17 -7.80
C HIS A 370 -14.00 -11.67 -7.61
N ALA A 371 -12.98 -10.93 -7.15
CA ALA A 371 -13.06 -9.46 -7.05
C ALA A 371 -13.33 -8.81 -8.41
N VAL A 372 -12.67 -9.28 -9.48
CA VAL A 372 -12.90 -8.81 -10.85
C VAL A 372 -14.36 -9.03 -11.29
N TRP A 373 -14.90 -10.22 -11.01
CA TRP A 373 -16.29 -10.55 -11.31
C TRP A 373 -17.29 -9.69 -10.51
N GLN A 374 -17.03 -9.41 -9.23
CA GLN A 374 -17.87 -8.53 -8.41
C GLN A 374 -17.93 -7.10 -8.96
N VAL A 375 -16.80 -6.59 -9.46
CA VAL A 375 -16.74 -5.29 -10.14
C VAL A 375 -17.52 -5.32 -11.45
N ALA A 376 -17.34 -6.37 -12.27
CA ALA A 376 -18.04 -6.53 -13.53
C ALA A 376 -19.57 -6.59 -13.37
N GLN A 377 -20.07 -7.22 -12.31
CA GLN A 377 -21.50 -7.33 -12.04
C GLN A 377 -22.13 -6.05 -11.45
N GLY A 378 -21.34 -5.00 -11.21
CA GLY A 378 -21.82 -3.81 -10.49
C GLY A 378 -22.20 -4.08 -9.03
N ARG A 379 -21.84 -5.25 -8.48
CA ARG A 379 -22.09 -5.65 -7.09
C ARG A 379 -21.15 -4.98 -6.10
N ALA A 380 -19.99 -4.52 -6.57
CA ALA A 380 -19.22 -3.47 -5.89
C ALA A 380 -19.92 -2.10 -6.06
N SER A 381 -21.18 -2.03 -5.61
CA SER A 381 -22.13 -0.94 -5.88
C SER A 381 -21.77 0.36 -5.18
N SER A 382 -20.99 0.30 -4.09
CA SER A 382 -20.36 1.49 -3.54
C SER A 382 -19.16 1.87 -4.42
N GLY A 383 -19.14 3.12 -4.90
CA GLY A 383 -17.99 3.64 -5.65
C GLY A 383 -16.66 3.48 -4.89
N ALA A 384 -16.71 3.39 -3.56
CA ALA A 384 -15.57 3.11 -2.70
C ALA A 384 -14.98 1.70 -2.89
N ALA A 385 -15.81 0.65 -2.90
CA ALA A 385 -15.34 -0.73 -3.09
C ALA A 385 -14.69 -0.93 -4.47
N ARG A 386 -15.31 -0.37 -5.52
CA ARG A 386 -14.72 -0.37 -6.87
C ARG A 386 -13.37 0.33 -6.89
N ARG A 387 -13.26 1.53 -6.31
CA ARG A 387 -11.98 2.26 -6.22
C ARG A 387 -10.91 1.47 -5.47
N ARG A 388 -11.27 0.80 -4.37
CA ARG A 388 -10.35 -0.06 -3.61
C ARG A 388 -9.74 -1.16 -4.48
N PHE A 389 -10.58 -1.92 -5.19
CA PHE A 389 -10.10 -2.99 -6.07
C PHE A 389 -9.25 -2.46 -7.22
N LEU A 390 -9.66 -1.37 -7.87
CA LEU A 390 -8.86 -0.76 -8.94
C LEU A 390 -7.48 -0.30 -8.45
N ARG A 391 -7.39 0.31 -7.26
CA ARG A 391 -6.12 0.68 -6.63
C ARG A 391 -5.24 -0.55 -6.38
N GLU A 392 -5.80 -1.59 -5.77
CA GLU A 392 -5.11 -2.86 -5.52
C GLU A 392 -4.56 -3.49 -6.80
N TRP A 393 -5.39 -3.59 -7.84
CA TRP A 393 -4.97 -4.13 -9.13
C TRP A 393 -3.88 -3.27 -9.77
N SER A 394 -4.01 -1.95 -9.72
CA SER A 394 -3.00 -1.03 -10.27
C SER A 394 -1.65 -1.14 -9.56
N ARG A 395 -1.65 -1.35 -8.23
CA ARG A 395 -0.47 -1.59 -7.41
C ARG A 395 0.21 -2.90 -7.79
N ASP A 396 -0.55 -3.98 -7.96
CA ASP A 396 0.00 -5.28 -8.33
C ASP A 396 0.74 -5.20 -9.67
N LEU A 397 0.22 -4.39 -10.61
CA LEU A 397 0.83 -4.13 -11.93
C LEU A 397 1.91 -3.02 -11.91
N ARG A 398 2.19 -2.40 -10.75
CA ARG A 398 3.10 -1.24 -10.59
C ARG A 398 2.75 -0.08 -11.52
N ALA A 399 1.46 0.18 -11.71
CA ALA A 399 0.99 1.20 -12.64
C ALA A 399 1.21 2.60 -12.07
N GLY A 400 2.08 3.39 -12.70
CA GLY A 400 2.35 4.77 -12.30
C GLY A 400 3.28 4.88 -11.10
N TYR A 401 3.67 6.10 -10.75
CA TYR A 401 4.41 6.35 -9.51
C TYR A 401 3.58 5.98 -8.28
N LEU A 402 2.26 6.21 -8.30
CA LEU A 402 1.36 5.85 -7.20
C LEU A 402 1.30 4.33 -7.00
N GLY A 403 1.11 3.55 -8.07
CA GLY A 403 1.10 2.08 -7.96
C GLY A 403 2.47 1.50 -7.61
N TYR A 404 3.56 2.15 -8.02
CA TYR A 404 4.91 1.80 -7.60
C TYR A 404 5.12 2.06 -6.11
N LEU A 405 4.82 3.26 -5.61
CA LEU A 405 5.02 3.65 -4.21
C LEU A 405 4.09 2.88 -3.25
N ASP A 406 2.83 2.67 -3.63
CA ASP A 406 1.86 1.85 -2.87
C ASP A 406 2.35 0.40 -2.68
N ARG A 407 3.26 -0.07 -3.55
CA ARG A 407 3.88 -1.39 -3.43
C ARG A 407 5.20 -1.34 -2.67
N GLU A 408 6.07 -0.40 -2.99
CA GLU A 408 7.46 -0.43 -2.52
C GLU A 408 7.64 0.24 -1.15
N ILE A 409 6.78 1.20 -0.75
CA ILE A 409 6.81 1.78 0.61
C ILE A 409 6.52 0.73 1.69
N PRO A 410 5.43 -0.08 1.62
CA PRO A 410 5.22 -1.13 2.62
C PRO A 410 6.36 -2.15 2.67
N ARG A 411 7.01 -2.42 1.53
CA ARG A 411 8.17 -3.32 1.45
C ARG A 411 9.41 -2.71 2.11
N TYR A 412 9.64 -1.42 1.93
CA TYR A 412 10.66 -0.67 2.64
C TYR A 412 10.43 -0.69 4.16
N LEU A 413 9.19 -0.44 4.61
CA LEU A 413 8.86 -0.54 6.03
C LEU A 413 9.05 -1.94 6.57
N ALA A 414 8.72 -2.97 5.79
CA ALA A 414 8.94 -4.34 6.21
C ALA A 414 10.44 -4.65 6.36
N HIS A 415 11.29 -4.20 5.44
CA HIS A 415 12.74 -4.28 5.62
C HIS A 415 13.21 -3.57 6.89
N LEU A 416 12.67 -2.39 7.16
CA LEU A 416 13.06 -1.58 8.31
C LEU A 416 12.60 -2.16 9.65
N LEU A 417 11.38 -2.68 9.72
CA LEU A 417 10.74 -3.10 10.98
C LEU A 417 10.93 -4.57 11.30
N VAL A 418 11.21 -5.41 10.30
CA VAL A 418 11.32 -6.87 10.49
C VAL A 418 12.58 -7.47 9.87
N GLY A 419 13.43 -6.69 9.18
CA GLY A 419 14.64 -7.20 8.53
C GLY A 419 15.58 -7.90 9.51
N GLY A 420 16.14 -9.07 9.16
CA GLY A 420 17.01 -9.83 10.07
C GLY A 420 16.26 -10.66 11.13
N THR A 421 14.92 -10.69 11.09
CA THR A 421 14.10 -11.62 11.86
C THR A 421 13.81 -12.88 11.03
N ARG A 422 13.41 -13.97 11.70
CA ARG A 422 12.98 -15.22 11.03
C ARG A 422 11.79 -14.98 10.10
N ALA A 423 10.88 -14.10 10.48
CA ALA A 423 9.71 -13.76 9.66
C ALA A 423 10.13 -13.15 8.32
N ALA A 424 11.21 -12.36 8.29
CA ALA A 424 11.72 -11.76 7.06
C ALA A 424 12.40 -12.78 6.13
N GLU A 425 13.18 -13.72 6.68
CA GLU A 425 13.92 -14.72 5.89
C GLU A 425 13.00 -15.64 5.07
N GLU A 426 11.85 -15.99 5.65
CA GLU A 426 10.92 -16.96 5.06
C GLU A 426 9.91 -16.31 4.07
N ASN A 427 9.90 -14.98 3.92
CA ASN A 427 8.82 -14.26 3.22
C ASN A 427 9.21 -13.69 1.85
N SER A 428 8.52 -14.16 0.81
CA SER A 428 8.74 -13.73 -0.58
C SER A 428 8.36 -12.27 -0.88
N PHE A 429 7.54 -11.62 -0.04
CA PHE A 429 7.17 -10.20 -0.18
C PHE A 429 8.40 -9.29 -0.13
N LEU A 430 9.39 -9.61 0.70
CA LEU A 430 10.62 -8.84 0.85
C LEU A 430 11.56 -8.99 -0.34
N GLY A 431 11.43 -10.09 -1.10
CA GLY A 431 12.15 -10.37 -2.35
C GLY A 431 13.67 -10.27 -2.24
N GLY A 432 14.24 -10.77 -1.14
CA GLY A 432 15.67 -10.78 -0.82
C GLY A 432 15.98 -10.10 0.51
N ALA A 433 17.14 -10.38 1.11
CA ALA A 433 17.57 -9.76 2.35
C ALA A 433 18.27 -8.41 2.10
N LEU A 434 18.03 -7.42 2.96
CA LEU A 434 18.74 -6.14 2.99
C LEU A 434 19.20 -5.83 4.41
N PRO A 435 20.28 -6.49 4.89
CA PRO A 435 20.70 -6.38 6.29
C PRO A 435 20.97 -4.94 6.74
N GLY A 436 21.46 -4.09 5.83
CA GLY A 436 21.72 -2.67 6.11
C GLY A 436 20.47 -1.80 6.29
N LEU A 437 19.27 -2.35 6.09
CA LEU A 437 18.01 -1.66 6.34
C LEU A 437 17.32 -2.10 7.63
N ALA A 438 17.82 -3.09 8.35
CA ALA A 438 17.16 -3.56 9.57
C ALA A 438 17.23 -2.50 10.68
N GLY A 439 16.07 -2.16 11.25
CA GLY A 439 15.96 -1.33 12.43
C GLY A 439 16.22 -2.11 13.73
N PRO A 440 16.13 -1.43 14.88
CA PRO A 440 16.28 -2.06 16.19
C PRO A 440 15.13 -3.03 16.49
N HIS A 441 15.48 -4.17 17.08
CA HIS A 441 14.57 -5.22 17.53
C HIS A 441 14.68 -5.38 19.05
N GLU A 442 13.56 -5.30 19.76
CA GLU A 442 13.52 -5.53 21.21
C GLU A 442 12.97 -6.92 21.55
N GLU A 443 12.13 -7.48 20.69
CA GLU A 443 11.63 -8.84 20.82
C GLU A 443 12.59 -9.87 20.19
N PRO A 444 12.57 -11.14 20.64
CA PRO A 444 13.34 -12.22 20.02
C PRO A 444 13.12 -12.29 18.50
N LEU A 445 14.19 -12.52 17.73
CA LEU A 445 14.14 -12.49 16.25
C LEU A 445 13.22 -13.56 15.63
N ASP A 446 12.80 -14.57 16.39
CA ASP A 446 11.83 -15.59 16.01
C ASP A 446 10.41 -15.34 16.56
N SER A 447 10.18 -14.17 17.18
CA SER A 447 8.89 -13.79 17.75
C SER A 447 7.78 -13.68 16.70
N GLU A 448 6.60 -14.21 17.04
CA GLU A 448 5.39 -14.09 16.22
C GLU A 448 4.96 -12.63 16.00
N PHE A 449 5.43 -11.69 16.82
CA PHE A 449 5.20 -10.26 16.68
C PHE A 449 5.65 -9.74 15.31
N TYR A 450 6.89 -10.05 14.89
CA TYR A 450 7.40 -9.63 13.58
C TYR A 450 6.66 -10.30 12.42
N ALA A 451 6.18 -11.52 12.63
CA ALA A 451 5.34 -12.22 11.66
C ALA A 451 3.98 -11.53 11.46
N ASP A 452 3.36 -11.03 12.54
CA ASP A 452 2.12 -10.24 12.47
C ASP A 452 2.34 -8.88 11.77
N LEU A 453 3.44 -8.18 12.09
CA LEU A 453 3.80 -6.92 11.41
C LEU A 453 3.97 -7.12 9.91
N LEU A 454 4.71 -8.15 9.52
CA LEU A 454 4.95 -8.47 8.12
C LEU A 454 3.67 -8.85 7.39
N ALA A 455 2.74 -9.58 8.03
CA ALA A 455 1.45 -9.93 7.44
C ALA A 455 0.61 -8.68 7.13
N ILE A 456 0.55 -7.70 8.05
CA ILE A 456 -0.20 -6.44 7.83
C ILE A 456 0.34 -5.67 6.62
N LEU A 457 1.66 -5.59 6.48
CA LEU A 457 2.32 -4.90 5.36
C LEU A 457 2.15 -5.68 4.05
N ALA A 458 2.37 -6.99 4.06
CA ALA A 458 2.31 -7.84 2.87
C ALA A 458 0.89 -7.99 2.32
N LEU A 459 -0.13 -8.00 3.19
CA LEU A 459 -1.54 -8.03 2.80
C LEU A 459 -2.06 -6.65 2.36
N GLY A 460 -1.28 -5.59 2.56
CA GLY A 460 -1.70 -4.21 2.28
C GLY A 460 -2.86 -3.76 3.15
N ILE A 461 -2.90 -4.23 4.41
CA ILE A 461 -3.84 -3.75 5.43
C ILE A 461 -3.40 -2.35 5.90
N TRP A 462 -2.09 -2.17 6.08
CA TRP A 462 -1.46 -0.85 6.19
C TRP A 462 -1.08 -0.33 4.80
N ARG A 463 -1.34 0.95 4.52
CA ARG A 463 -0.92 1.63 3.28
C ARG A 463 -0.66 3.13 3.52
N PRO A 464 0.29 3.74 2.78
CA PRO A 464 0.41 5.19 2.74
C PRO A 464 -0.82 5.81 2.05
N ASP A 465 -1.36 6.89 2.62
CA ASP A 465 -2.33 7.73 1.91
C ASP A 465 -1.58 8.55 0.84
N LEU A 466 -1.56 8.01 -0.38
CA LEU A 466 -0.97 8.65 -1.56
C LEU A 466 -2.02 9.48 -2.32
N PRO A 467 -1.62 10.62 -2.92
CA PRO A 467 -2.54 11.61 -3.49
C PRO A 467 -3.36 11.09 -4.69
#